data_AF-A0A920LPD6-F1
#
_entry.id   AF-A0A920LPD6-F1
#
_cell.length_a   1.000
_cell.length_b   1.000
_cell.length_c   1.000
_cell.angle_alpha   90.00
_cell.angle_beta   90.00
_cell.angle_gamma   90.00
#
_symmetry.space_group_name_H-M   'P 1'
#
loop_
_entity.id
_entity.type
_entity.pdbx_description
1 polymer ?
#
loop_
_entity_poly.entity_id
_entity_poly.type
_entity_poly.pdbx_seq_one_letter_code
_entity_poly.pdbx_strand_id
1 'polypeptide(L)'
;MEREAMEFDVVIVGGGPSGLSAAIRLKQLAAEAGRDLEVCLIEKGSEVGAHILSGAVLEPRTLNELIPDWKSAARPSTHRSPPTSSCS
;
A
#
# COMPACT_ATOMS: atom_id res chain seq x y z
N MET A 1 26.84 4.82 18.61
CA MET A 1 26.02 4.45 17.43
C MET A 1 25.12 5.63 17.16
N GLU A 2 25.39 6.35 16.08
CA GLU A 2 24.62 7.53 15.70
C GLU A 2 23.37 7.06 14.94
N ARG A 3 22.19 7.57 15.31
CA ARG A 3 20.93 7.21 14.64
C ARG A 3 20.80 8.08 13.40
N GLU A 4 20.67 7.46 12.24
CA GLU A 4 20.31 8.17 11.01
C GLU A 4 18.84 8.62 11.10
N ALA A 5 18.57 9.87 10.73
CA ALA A 5 17.25 10.47 10.78
C ALA A 5 16.89 10.98 9.38
N MET A 6 15.64 10.74 8.98
CA MET A 6 15.04 11.24 7.74
C MET A 6 13.82 12.08 8.12
N GLU A 7 13.60 13.19 7.41
CA GLU A 7 12.44 14.06 7.60
C GLU A 7 11.33 13.65 6.63
N PHE A 8 10.09 13.66 7.11
CA PHE A 8 8.87 13.43 6.32
C PHE A 8 7.75 14.29 6.92
N ASP A 9 6.81 14.76 6.11
CA ASP A 9 5.64 15.50 6.62
C ASP A 9 4.69 14.58 7.40
N VAL A 10 4.55 13.33 6.95
CA VAL A 10 3.68 12.32 7.56
C VAL A 10 4.38 10.97 7.57
N VAL A 11 4.36 10.30 8.73
CA VAL A 11 4.79 8.91 8.89
C VAL A 11 3.60 8.05 9.29
N ILE A 12 3.34 6.99 8.53
CA ILE A 12 2.29 6.00 8.77
C ILE A 12 2.94 4.68 9.18
N VAL A 13 2.55 4.16 10.33
CA VAL A 13 3.04 2.87 10.84
C VAL A 13 1.98 1.79 10.58
N GLY A 14 2.32 0.83 9.75
CA GLY A 14 1.49 -0.29 9.30
C GLY A 14 1.02 -0.14 7.85
N GLY A 15 1.40 -1.09 7.00
CA GLY A 15 1.01 -1.20 5.59
C GLY A 15 -0.26 -1.99 5.35
N GLY A 16 -1.18 -2.02 6.33
CA GLY A 16 -2.50 -2.62 6.19
C GLY A 16 -3.45 -1.79 5.32
N PRO A 17 -4.69 -2.26 5.12
CA PRO A 17 -5.67 -1.55 4.29
C PRO A 17 -5.93 -0.11 4.75
N SER A 18 -5.96 0.14 6.07
CA SER A 18 -6.15 1.47 6.63
C SER A 18 -4.95 2.40 6.39
N GLY A 19 -3.73 1.92 6.64
CA GLY A 19 -2.50 2.71 6.46
C GLY A 19 -2.27 3.08 5.00
N LEU A 20 -2.46 2.14 4.09
CA LEU A 20 -2.41 2.39 2.64
C LEU A 20 -3.53 3.34 2.20
N SER A 21 -4.75 3.17 2.71
CA SER A 21 -5.86 4.07 2.37
C SER A 21 -5.58 5.51 2.81
N ALA A 22 -5.02 5.70 4.00
CA ALA A 22 -4.62 7.00 4.50
C ALA A 22 -3.51 7.63 3.64
N ALA A 23 -2.46 6.86 3.31
CA ALA A 23 -1.37 7.33 2.47
C ALA A 23 -1.86 7.79 1.08
N ILE A 24 -2.71 6.97 0.44
CA ILE A 24 -3.31 7.29 -0.86
C ILE A 24 -4.15 8.56 -0.77
N ARG A 25 -5.03 8.67 0.23
CA ARG A 25 -5.91 9.84 0.35
C ARG A 25 -5.13 11.12 0.65
N LEU A 26 -4.08 11.05 1.47
CA LEU A 26 -3.21 12.19 1.75
C LEU A 26 -2.51 12.69 0.49
N LYS A 27 -1.96 11.79 -0.32
CA LYS A 27 -1.31 12.16 -1.59
C LYS A 27 -2.31 12.73 -2.60
N GLN A 28 -3.53 12.18 -2.69
CA GLN A 28 -4.60 12.74 -3.53
C GLN A 28 -4.97 14.17 -3.09
N LEU A 29 -5.19 14.40 -1.80
CA LEU A 29 -5.51 15.72 -1.25
C LEU A 29 -4.37 16.73 -1.46
N ALA A 30 -3.12 16.30 -1.32
CA ALA A 30 -1.96 17.14 -1.60
C ALA A 30 -1.90 17.56 -3.07
N ALA A 31 -2.14 16.61 -3.99
CA ALA A 31 -2.21 16.91 -5.43
C ALA A 31 -3.37 17.85 -5.78
N GLU A 32 -4.56 17.63 -5.21
CA GLU A 32 -5.72 18.52 -5.36
C GLU A 32 -5.42 19.95 -4.87
N ALA A 33 -4.64 20.07 -3.79
CA ALA A 33 -4.23 21.36 -3.22
C ALA A 33 -2.99 21.97 -3.88
N GLY A 34 -2.38 21.31 -4.88
CA GLY A 34 -1.15 21.76 -5.52
C GLY A 34 0.06 21.81 -4.58
N ARG A 35 0.09 20.93 -3.56
CA ARG A 35 1.14 20.85 -2.55
C ARG A 35 1.95 19.58 -2.75
N ASP A 36 3.25 19.67 -2.55
CA ASP A 36 4.07 18.49 -2.31
C ASP A 36 3.95 18.08 -0.84
N LEU A 37 3.84 16.77 -0.59
CA LEU A 37 3.64 16.20 0.74
C LEU A 37 4.42 14.89 0.83
N GLU A 38 5.47 14.83 1.63
CA GLU A 38 6.26 13.62 1.81
C GLU A 38 5.61 12.68 2.82
N VAL A 39 5.24 11.48 2.36
CA VAL A 39 4.56 10.47 3.18
C VAL A 39 5.43 9.22 3.23
N CYS A 40 5.89 8.85 4.43
CA CYS A 40 6.56 7.60 4.70
C CYS A 40 5.55 6.57 5.24
N LEU A 41 5.51 5.38 4.66
CA LEU A 41 4.74 4.26 5.18
C LEU A 41 5.68 3.12 5.53
N ILE A 42 5.59 2.64 6.77
CA ILE A 42 6.46 1.60 7.31
C ILE A 42 5.63 0.35 7.60
N GLU A 43 6.06 -0.79 7.10
CA GLU A 43 5.46 -2.10 7.38
C GLU A 43 6.53 -3.04 7.93
N LYS A 44 6.16 -3.90 8.89
CA LYS A 44 7.05 -4.89 9.49
C LYS A 44 7.28 -6.09 8.56
N GLY A 45 6.30 -6.40 7.71
CA GLY A 45 6.37 -7.46 6.71
C GLY A 45 7.56 -7.31 5.76
N SER A 46 8.09 -8.44 5.30
CA SER A 46 9.09 -8.46 4.22
C SER A 46 8.54 -7.86 2.93
N GLU A 47 7.22 -7.88 2.78
CA GLU A 47 6.45 -7.28 1.69
C GLU A 47 5.16 -6.68 2.27
N VAL A 48 4.60 -5.69 1.58
CA VAL A 48 3.28 -5.15 1.91
C VAL A 48 2.26 -6.29 1.84
N GLY A 49 1.57 -6.55 2.95
CA GLY A 49 0.59 -7.62 3.04
C GLY A 49 1.12 -8.95 3.60
N ALA A 50 2.43 -9.14 3.75
CA ALA A 50 3.00 -10.40 4.27
C ALA A 50 2.53 -10.78 5.69
N HIS A 51 2.06 -9.80 6.46
CA HIS A 51 1.50 -10.01 7.81
C HIS A 51 -0.01 -9.72 7.89
N ILE A 52 -0.68 -9.48 6.77
CA ILE A 52 -2.14 -9.31 6.75
C ILE A 52 -2.79 -10.70 6.75
N LEU A 53 -3.47 -11.04 7.84
CA LEU A 53 -4.38 -12.18 7.89
C LEU A 53 -5.82 -11.66 7.86
N SER A 54 -6.61 -12.12 6.89
CA SER A 54 -7.99 -11.69 6.71
C SER A 54 -8.84 -12.80 6.08
N GLY A 55 -10.14 -12.80 6.36
CA GLY A 55 -11.12 -13.62 5.63
C GLY A 55 -11.38 -13.13 4.19
N ALA A 56 -10.77 -12.00 3.79
CA ALA A 56 -10.81 -11.43 2.45
C ALA A 56 -12.23 -11.10 1.91
N VAL A 57 -13.22 -10.97 2.79
CA VAL A 57 -14.55 -10.44 2.46
C VAL A 57 -14.51 -8.93 2.61
N LEU A 58 -14.63 -8.22 1.49
CA LEU A 58 -14.46 -6.78 1.43
C LEU A 58 -15.71 -6.11 0.84
N GLU A 59 -16.24 -5.11 1.55
CA GLU A 59 -17.27 -4.22 1.04
C GLU A 59 -16.65 -3.23 0.04
N PRO A 60 -17.06 -3.23 -1.24
CA PRO A 60 -16.37 -2.48 -2.30
C PRO A 60 -16.56 -0.96 -2.24
N ARG A 61 -17.53 -0.43 -1.46
CA ARG A 61 -17.80 1.02 -1.38
C ARG A 61 -16.54 1.85 -1.15
N THR A 62 -15.75 1.52 -0.14
CA THR A 62 -14.54 2.29 0.21
C THR A 62 -13.49 2.27 -0.90
N LEU A 63 -13.36 1.15 -1.62
CA LEU A 63 -12.46 1.09 -2.78
C LEU A 63 -12.97 1.90 -3.96
N ASN A 64 -14.28 1.89 -4.21
CA ASN A 64 -14.88 2.72 -5.25
C ASN A 64 -14.71 4.22 -4.94
N GLU A 65 -14.74 4.62 -3.67
CA GLU A 65 -14.52 6.01 -3.25
C GLU A 65 -13.05 6.41 -3.35
N LEU A 66 -12.14 5.54 -2.90
CA LEU A 66 -10.71 5.85 -2.83
C LEU A 66 -10.00 5.69 -4.17
N ILE A 67 -10.39 4.68 -4.96
CA ILE A 67 -9.79 4.32 -6.26
C ILE A 67 -10.93 3.88 -7.20
N PRO A 68 -11.66 4.81 -7.84
CA PRO A 68 -12.86 4.50 -8.63
C PRO A 68 -12.68 3.40 -9.68
N ASP A 69 -11.50 3.32 -10.31
CA ASP A 69 -11.19 2.37 -11.37
C ASP A 69 -10.36 1.16 -10.91
N TRP A 70 -10.35 0.86 -9.61
CA TRP A 70 -9.52 -0.20 -9.01
C TRP A 70 -9.69 -1.57 -9.68
N LYS A 71 -10.88 -1.89 -10.19
CA LYS A 71 -11.15 -3.16 -10.88
C LYS A 71 -10.33 -3.32 -12.15
N SER A 72 -10.04 -2.23 -12.85
CA SER A 72 -9.23 -2.24 -14.07
C SER A 72 -7.73 -2.30 -13.75
N ALA A 73 -7.31 -1.61 -12.69
CA ALA A 73 -5.95 -1.61 -12.17
C ALA A 73 -5.57 -2.94 -11.48
N ALA A 74 -6.54 -3.64 -10.89
CA ALA A 74 -6.35 -4.91 -10.19
C ALA A 74 -6.26 -6.12 -11.12
N ARG A 75 -6.23 -5.94 -12.46
CA ARG A 75 -5.91 -7.04 -13.38
C ARG A 75 -4.52 -7.55 -12.96
N PRO A 76 -4.38 -8.83 -12.55
CA PRO A 76 -3.08 -9.36 -12.21
C PRO A 76 -2.21 -9.20 -13.45
N SER A 77 -1.19 -8.33 -13.41
CA SER A 77 -0.04 -8.56 -14.26
C SER A 77 0.45 -9.92 -13.83
N THR A 78 0.23 -10.93 -14.66
CA THR A 78 0.73 -12.28 -14.46
C THR A 78 2.26 -12.19 -14.38
N HIS A 79 2.80 -11.91 -13.20
CA HIS A 79 4.15 -12.28 -12.89
C HIS A 79 4.08 -13.79 -12.73
N ARG A 80 4.27 -14.48 -13.85
CA ARG A 80 4.41 -15.91 -13.91
C ARG A 80 5.67 -16.23 -13.11
N SER A 81 5.52 -16.50 -11.81
CA SER A 81 6.56 -17.19 -11.07
C SER A 81 6.95 -18.41 -11.91
N PRO A 82 8.23 -18.59 -12.25
CA PRO A 82 8.64 -19.82 -12.91
C PRO A 82 8.22 -20.98 -12.01
N PRO A 83 7.64 -22.07 -12.55
CA PRO A 83 7.35 -23.24 -11.73
C PRO A 83 8.67 -23.66 -11.08
N THR A 84 8.72 -23.70 -9.75
CA THR A 84 9.86 -24.24 -9.01
C THR A 84 9.93 -25.74 -9.34
N SER A 85 10.64 -26.08 -10.40
CA SER A 85 11.02 -27.44 -10.74
C SER A 85 12.32 -27.76 -10.01
N SER A 86 12.22 -28.29 -8.79
CA SER A 86 13.19 -29.24 -8.22
C SER A 86 12.85 -29.53 -6.76
N CYS A 87 11.93 -30.46 -6.55
CA CYS A 87 12.08 -31.44 -5.47
C CYS A 87 12.05 -32.81 -6.16
N SER A 88 13.24 -33.28 -6.50
CA SER A 88 13.57 -34.69 -6.58
C SER A 88 14.55 -34.98 -5.46
#